data_AF-A0A8X6HTF6-F1
#
_entry.id   AF-A0A8X6HTF6-F1
#
_cell.length_a   1.000
_cell.length_b   1.000
_cell.length_c   1.000
_cell.angle_alpha   90.00
_cell.angle_beta   90.00
_cell.angle_gamma   90.00
#
_symmetry.space_group_name_H-M   'P 1'
#
loop_
_entity.id
_entity.type
_entity.pdbx_description
1 polymer ?
#
loop_
_entity_poly.entity_id
_entity_poly.type
_entity_poly.pdbx_seq_one_letter_code
_entity_poly.pdbx_strand_id
1 'polypeptide(L)'
;MAAMEDDVFFDALQKHCTIFETALLSKCNMNHQVREEARQALGELKSSFYKNFERIKAANFLEACKQSLKEAIATQITPRPSYANVVARSVAPKDKEKSRDYCLVLDSDNCFSDDVRKIIKSKINPAESKLGKTIKHNVSWWSTEIGCARKRLNASRRRFQRCKNPIVRELYRNKYLDYRKDYNQMLIDAKSDSWKKFLLTIDAQNVWKKVYTYGVKREFMKKIEITGIKLTTGETTSSLDETINAVLQKSFPSDSEANDNNFQKDNRKDARTAYSSFFDPSFSCDEVNTVVSYAEAQ
;
A
#
# COMPACT_ATOMS: atom_id res chain seq x y z
N MET A 1 16.16 -12.84 -8.66
CA MET A 1 17.60 -12.71 -8.39
C MET A 1 18.12 -11.31 -8.69
N ALA A 2 17.87 -10.70 -9.85
CA ALA A 2 18.36 -9.34 -10.16
C ALA A 2 17.93 -8.23 -9.16
N ALA A 3 16.70 -8.26 -8.63
CA ALA A 3 16.23 -7.24 -7.68
C ALA A 3 16.95 -7.26 -6.31
N MET A 4 17.57 -8.37 -5.92
CA MET A 4 18.35 -8.43 -4.67
C MET A 4 19.75 -7.85 -4.82
N GLU A 5 20.30 -7.79 -6.05
CA GLU A 5 21.63 -7.23 -6.30
C GLU A 5 21.60 -5.68 -6.32
N ASP A 6 20.49 -5.10 -6.81
CA ASP A 6 20.29 -3.64 -6.87
C ASP A 6 20.17 -2.98 -5.48
N ASP A 7 19.48 -3.63 -4.54
CA ASP A 7 19.32 -3.11 -3.17
C ASP A 7 20.65 -3.20 -2.38
N VAL A 8 21.48 -4.22 -2.64
CA VAL A 8 22.83 -4.37 -2.03
C VAL A 8 23.79 -3.31 -2.57
N PHE A 9 23.72 -3.00 -3.88
CA PHE A 9 24.50 -1.92 -4.49
C PHE A 9 24.13 -0.56 -3.90
N PHE A 10 22.83 -0.32 -3.68
CA PHE A 10 22.32 0.93 -3.12
C PHE A 10 22.81 1.14 -1.67
N ASP A 11 22.72 0.11 -0.83
CA ASP A 11 23.22 0.16 0.55
C ASP A 11 24.74 0.37 0.62
N ALA A 12 25.51 -0.23 -0.29
CA ALA A 12 26.94 0.01 -0.40
C ALA A 12 27.25 1.47 -0.78
N LEU A 13 26.51 2.03 -1.74
CA LEU A 13 26.70 3.39 -2.21
C LEU A 13 26.33 4.42 -1.14
N GLN A 14 25.28 4.16 -0.36
CA GLN A 14 24.89 4.97 0.80
C GLN A 14 25.99 4.95 1.88
N LYS A 15 26.54 3.77 2.19
CA LYS A 15 27.68 3.64 3.12
C LYS A 15 28.89 4.44 2.63
N HIS A 16 29.26 4.34 1.37
CA HIS A 16 30.37 5.12 0.80
C HIS A 16 30.14 6.63 0.86
N CYS A 17 28.91 7.10 0.60
CA CYS A 17 28.56 8.51 0.73
C CYS A 17 28.69 9.00 2.18
N THR A 18 28.29 8.20 3.16
CA THR A 18 28.43 8.55 4.59
C THR A 18 29.89 8.56 5.04
N ILE A 19 30.72 7.64 4.55
CA ILE A 19 32.17 7.61 4.83
C ILE A 19 32.86 8.84 4.22
N PHE A 20 32.48 9.21 3.01
CA PHE A 20 33.04 10.40 2.36
C PHE A 20 32.63 11.69 3.09
N GLU A 21 31.38 11.77 3.55
CA GLU A 21 30.87 12.89 4.34
C GLU A 21 31.60 12.99 5.68
N THR A 22 31.80 11.90 6.41
CA THR A 22 32.55 11.91 7.68
C THR A 22 34.03 12.25 7.48
N ALA A 23 34.66 11.79 6.39
CA ALA A 23 36.04 12.14 6.05
C ALA A 23 36.20 13.63 5.66
N LEU A 24 35.21 14.22 4.98
CA LEU A 24 35.17 15.66 4.70
C LEU A 24 35.03 16.49 5.98
N LEU A 25 34.29 15.98 6.97
CA LEU A 25 34.10 16.66 8.25
C LEU A 25 35.31 16.54 9.17
N SER A 26 36.08 15.44 9.11
CA SER A 26 37.25 15.24 9.98
C SER A 26 38.51 16.00 9.53
N LYS A 27 38.57 16.49 8.28
CA LYS A 27 39.66 17.38 7.83
C LYS A 27 39.47 18.77 8.44
N CYS A 28 40.10 18.99 9.59
CA CYS A 28 39.98 20.18 10.44
C CYS A 28 40.55 21.48 9.86
N ASN A 29 41.12 21.50 8.64
CA ASN A 29 41.85 22.65 8.10
C ASN A 29 41.22 23.27 6.83
N MET A 30 39.96 22.95 6.52
CA MET A 30 39.26 23.59 5.39
C MET A 30 38.57 24.88 5.85
N ASN A 31 38.62 25.91 5.01
CA ASN A 31 37.81 27.12 5.16
C ASN A 31 36.32 26.74 5.23
N HIS A 32 35.58 27.33 6.18
CA HIS A 32 34.15 27.08 6.41
C HIS A 32 33.33 27.19 5.12
N GLN A 33 33.62 28.19 4.28
CA GLN A 33 32.90 28.40 3.02
C GLN A 33 33.07 27.21 2.05
N VAL A 34 34.28 26.68 1.93
CA VAL A 34 34.58 25.51 1.08
C VAL A 34 33.89 24.26 1.63
N ARG A 35 33.73 24.15 2.95
CA ARG A 35 33.04 23.02 3.58
C ARG A 35 31.53 23.05 3.31
N GLU A 36 30.91 24.23 3.32
CA GLU A 36 29.48 24.39 2.99
C GLU A 36 29.22 24.16 1.49
N GLU A 37 30.07 24.68 0.61
CA GLU A 37 29.96 24.44 -0.83
C GLU A 37 30.09 22.95 -1.17
N ALA A 38 31.03 22.24 -0.52
CA ALA A 38 31.18 20.80 -0.66
C ALA A 38 29.96 20.01 -0.15
N ARG A 39 29.35 20.43 0.97
CA ARG A 39 28.10 19.84 1.49
C ARG A 39 26.94 20.03 0.52
N GLN A 40 26.78 21.24 -0.02
CA GLN A 40 25.73 21.54 -0.97
C GLN A 40 25.88 20.70 -2.24
N ALA A 41 27.08 20.64 -2.82
CA ALA A 41 27.36 19.83 -4.00
C ALA A 41 27.12 18.32 -3.76
N LEU A 42 27.48 17.81 -2.58
CA LEU A 42 27.21 16.42 -2.19
C LEU A 42 25.70 16.16 -2.04
N GLY A 43 24.96 17.11 -1.48
CA GLY A 43 23.51 17.04 -1.35
C GLY A 43 22.79 17.02 -2.70
N GLU A 44 23.22 17.86 -3.64
CA GLU A 44 22.71 17.89 -5.01
C GLU A 44 23.01 16.59 -5.76
N LEU A 45 24.24 16.07 -5.60
CA LEU A 45 24.66 14.80 -6.18
C LEU A 45 23.80 13.64 -5.65
N LYS A 46 23.63 13.53 -4.32
CA LYS A 46 22.74 12.54 -3.69
C LYS A 46 21.33 12.63 -4.28
N SER A 47 20.74 13.83 -4.30
CA SER A 47 19.38 14.04 -4.83
C SER A 47 19.24 13.60 -6.30
N SER A 48 20.25 13.90 -7.12
CA SER A 48 20.28 13.48 -8.54
C SER A 48 20.37 11.97 -8.70
N PHE A 49 21.22 11.30 -7.91
CA PHE A 49 21.33 9.85 -7.89
C PHE A 49 20.03 9.16 -7.49
N TYR A 50 19.38 9.60 -6.40
CA TYR A 50 18.08 9.06 -5.99
C TYR A 50 17.03 9.18 -7.09
N LYS A 51 16.92 10.35 -7.72
CA LYS A 51 15.95 10.59 -8.81
C LYS A 51 16.22 9.68 -10.02
N ASN A 52 17.49 9.45 -10.37
CA ASN A 52 17.85 8.58 -11.49
C ASN A 52 17.64 7.10 -11.15
N PHE A 53 17.95 6.68 -9.92
CA PHE A 53 17.72 5.31 -9.46
C PHE A 53 16.23 4.96 -9.47
N GLU A 54 15.37 5.83 -8.94
CA GLU A 54 13.91 5.66 -8.97
C GLU A 54 13.37 5.58 -10.41
N ARG A 55 13.92 6.37 -11.33
CA ARG A 55 13.58 6.28 -12.76
C ARG A 55 13.95 4.94 -13.37
N ILE A 56 15.13 4.40 -13.06
CA ILE A 56 15.60 3.10 -13.56
C ILE A 56 14.72 1.97 -12.98
N LYS A 57 14.43 2.02 -11.67
CA LYS A 57 13.53 1.05 -11.01
C LYS A 57 12.14 1.04 -11.62
N ALA A 58 11.57 2.22 -11.89
CA ALA A 58 10.29 2.36 -12.57
C ALA A 58 10.31 1.85 -14.02
N ALA A 59 11.40 2.07 -14.77
CA ALA A 59 11.57 1.57 -16.13
C ALA A 59 11.68 0.04 -16.17
N ASN A 60 12.46 -0.55 -15.26
CA ASN A 60 12.61 -2.00 -15.13
C ASN A 60 11.28 -2.66 -14.76
N PHE A 61 10.51 -2.05 -13.85
CA PHE A 61 9.17 -2.52 -13.50
C PHE A 61 8.21 -2.47 -14.70
N LEU A 62 8.25 -1.38 -15.48
CA LEU A 62 7.43 -1.23 -16.67
C LEU A 62 7.75 -2.31 -17.72
N GLU A 63 9.03 -2.63 -17.94
CA GLU A 63 9.44 -3.70 -18.85
C GLU A 63 9.01 -5.09 -18.34
N ALA A 64 9.12 -5.36 -17.04
CA ALA A 64 8.62 -6.60 -16.45
C ALA A 64 7.09 -6.77 -16.66
N CYS A 65 6.32 -5.69 -16.49
CA CYS A 65 4.89 -5.71 -16.79
C CYS A 65 4.59 -5.98 -18.27
N LYS A 66 5.37 -5.38 -19.20
CA LYS A 66 5.21 -5.65 -20.64
C LYS A 66 5.53 -7.10 -20.99
N GLN A 67 6.56 -7.68 -20.36
CA GLN A 67 6.95 -9.08 -20.55
C GLN A 67 5.82 -10.03 -20.09
N SER A 68 5.31 -9.82 -18.88
CA SER A 68 4.21 -10.62 -18.32
C SER A 68 2.92 -10.51 -19.16
N LEU A 69 2.63 -9.33 -19.72
CA LEU A 69 1.51 -9.15 -20.64
C LEU A 69 1.70 -9.95 -21.94
N LYS A 70 2.91 -9.97 -22.51
CA LYS A 70 3.22 -10.76 -23.72
C LYS A 70 3.06 -12.26 -23.46
N GLU A 71 3.49 -12.74 -22.30
CA GLU A 71 3.35 -14.14 -21.89
C GLU A 71 1.89 -14.54 -21.66
N ALA A 72 1.09 -13.66 -21.05
CA ALA A 72 -0.35 -13.84 -20.88
C ALA A 72 -1.12 -13.87 -22.22
N ILE A 73 -0.66 -13.11 -23.22
CA ILE A 73 -1.23 -13.13 -24.57
C ILE A 73 -0.82 -14.41 -25.32
N ALA A 74 0.44 -14.85 -25.18
CA ALA A 74 0.94 -16.07 -25.82
C ALA A 74 0.24 -17.34 -25.30
N THR A 75 -0.10 -17.40 -24.01
CA THR A 75 -0.79 -18.53 -23.37
C THR A 75 -2.29 -18.62 -23.72
N GLN A 76 -2.90 -17.56 -24.26
CA GLN A 76 -4.29 -17.57 -24.75
C GLN A 76 -4.44 -18.05 -26.20
N ILE A 77 -3.34 -18.38 -26.89
CA ILE A 77 -3.37 -18.97 -28.24
C ILE A 77 -3.52 -20.50 -28.14
N THR A 78 -4.67 -20.96 -27.67
CA THR A 78 -5.23 -22.25 -28.13
C THR A 78 -6.29 -21.92 -29.18
N PRO A 79 -6.42 -22.72 -30.25
CA PRO A 79 -7.29 -22.37 -31.36
C PRO A 79 -8.74 -22.27 -30.88
N ARG A 80 -9.32 -21.06 -31.01
CA ARG A 80 -10.75 -20.84 -30.79
C ARG A 80 -11.55 -21.92 -31.54
N PRO A 81 -12.50 -22.60 -30.89
CA PRO A 81 -13.35 -23.56 -31.57
C PRO A 81 -14.06 -22.87 -32.74
N SER A 82 -14.01 -23.51 -33.90
CA SER A 82 -14.68 -23.05 -35.13
C SER A 82 -16.15 -22.73 -34.85
N TYR A 83 -16.66 -21.71 -35.54
CA TYR A 83 -18.04 -21.21 -35.47
C TYR A 83 -19.10 -22.33 -35.50
N ALA A 84 -18.84 -23.43 -36.21
CA ALA A 84 -19.71 -24.62 -36.25
C ALA A 84 -19.93 -25.28 -34.87
N ASN A 85 -18.91 -25.34 -34.02
CA ASN A 85 -19.00 -25.94 -32.68
C ASN A 85 -19.75 -25.06 -31.67
N VAL A 86 -19.76 -23.74 -31.92
CA VAL A 86 -20.46 -22.76 -31.08
C VAL A 86 -21.97 -22.80 -31.37
N VAL A 87 -22.35 -22.99 -32.63
CA VAL A 87 -23.77 -23.07 -33.05
C VAL A 87 -24.45 -24.33 -32.51
N ALA A 88 -23.77 -25.48 -32.47
CA ALA A 88 -24.34 -26.74 -31.97
C ALA A 88 -24.74 -26.70 -30.47
N ARG A 89 -24.11 -25.83 -29.66
CA ARG A 89 -24.45 -25.66 -28.22
C ARG A 89 -25.58 -24.65 -27.96
N SER A 90 -26.02 -23.92 -28.98
CA SER A 90 -26.90 -22.74 -28.83
C SER A 90 -28.41 -23.00 -28.99
N VAL A 91 -28.86 -24.26 -28.96
CA VAL A 91 -30.29 -24.63 -29.03
C VAL A 91 -31.02 -24.51 -27.68
N ALA A 92 -30.35 -24.08 -26.60
CA ALA A 92 -31.00 -23.73 -25.34
C ALA A 92 -31.40 -22.24 -25.31
N PRO A 93 -32.65 -21.87 -24.94
CA PRO A 93 -33.13 -20.51 -25.14
C PRO A 93 -32.86 -19.56 -23.96
N LYS A 94 -32.44 -18.33 -24.34
CA LYS A 94 -32.59 -17.01 -23.67
C LYS A 94 -31.65 -16.75 -22.46
N ASP A 95 -31.00 -15.59 -22.30
CA ASP A 95 -31.42 -14.20 -22.57
C ASP A 95 -30.29 -13.25 -23.03
N LYS A 96 -30.73 -12.12 -23.59
CA LYS A 96 -29.93 -11.07 -24.26
C LYS A 96 -29.03 -10.30 -23.29
N GLU A 97 -27.71 -10.32 -23.51
CA GLU A 97 -26.82 -9.30 -22.95
C GLU A 97 -26.02 -8.57 -24.05
N LYS A 98 -26.11 -7.24 -24.02
CA LYS A 98 -25.54 -6.33 -25.02
C LYS A 98 -24.01 -6.33 -24.93
N SER A 99 -23.39 -6.47 -26.10
CA SER A 99 -21.97 -6.25 -26.37
C SER A 99 -21.39 -5.06 -25.59
N ARG A 100 -20.34 -5.32 -24.82
CA ARG A 100 -19.47 -4.32 -24.19
C ARG A 100 -18.09 -4.41 -24.83
N ASP A 101 -17.81 -3.49 -25.75
CA ASP A 101 -16.45 -3.08 -26.12
C ASP A 101 -15.84 -2.26 -24.97
N TYR A 102 -14.79 -2.76 -24.33
CA TYR A 102 -13.85 -1.93 -23.53
C TYR A 102 -12.47 -2.58 -23.66
N CYS A 103 -11.56 -2.06 -24.48
CA CYS A 103 -10.76 -0.85 -24.25
C CYS A 103 -10.17 -0.86 -22.84
N LEU A 104 -8.93 -1.35 -22.74
CA LEU A 104 -8.10 -1.34 -21.54
C LEU A 104 -7.88 0.10 -21.07
N VAL A 105 -8.76 0.57 -20.19
CA VAL A 105 -8.47 1.69 -19.29
C VAL A 105 -7.54 1.13 -18.23
N LEU A 106 -6.32 1.63 -18.17
CA LEU A 106 -5.46 1.40 -17.00
C LEU A 106 -6.11 2.15 -15.83
N ASP A 107 -6.98 1.43 -15.12
CA ASP A 107 -7.61 1.91 -13.90
C ASP A 107 -6.53 2.03 -12.82
N SER A 108 -6.18 3.27 -12.47
CA SER A 108 -5.45 3.62 -11.24
C SER A 108 -6.22 3.26 -9.97
N ASP A 109 -7.39 2.64 -10.10
CA ASP A 109 -8.27 2.28 -8.99
C ASP A 109 -7.86 0.96 -8.32
N ASN A 110 -6.91 0.20 -8.87
CA ASN A 110 -6.54 -1.14 -8.37
C ASN A 110 -5.62 -1.17 -7.13
N CYS A 111 -5.47 -0.06 -6.41
CA CYS A 111 -4.61 0.00 -5.22
C CYS A 111 -5.32 -0.34 -3.90
N PHE A 112 -6.65 -0.51 -3.91
CA PHE A 112 -7.42 -0.85 -2.70
C PHE A 112 -8.07 -2.22 -2.83
N SER A 113 -7.94 -3.04 -1.78
CA SER A 113 -8.73 -4.27 -1.61
C SER A 113 -10.22 -3.99 -1.86
N ASP A 114 -10.91 -4.90 -2.53
CA ASP A 114 -12.34 -4.78 -2.85
C ASP A 114 -13.19 -4.52 -1.60
N ASP A 115 -12.75 -4.99 -0.43
CA ASP A 115 -13.39 -4.73 0.86
C ASP A 115 -13.27 -3.26 1.28
N VAL A 116 -12.10 -2.65 1.12
CA VAL A 116 -11.88 -1.22 1.38
C VAL A 116 -12.73 -0.39 0.40
N ARG A 117 -12.82 -0.82 -0.87
CA ARG A 117 -13.66 -0.15 -1.87
C ARG A 117 -15.15 -0.25 -1.53
N LYS A 118 -15.60 -1.37 -0.99
CA LYS A 118 -16.99 -1.62 -0.55
C LYS A 118 -17.34 -0.82 0.71
N ILE A 119 -16.41 -0.68 1.65
CA ILE A 119 -16.55 0.15 2.85
C ILE A 119 -16.62 1.63 2.46
N ILE A 120 -15.71 2.10 1.60
CA ILE A 120 -15.69 3.49 1.10
C ILE A 120 -16.99 3.83 0.35
N LYS A 121 -17.45 2.97 -0.57
CA LYS A 121 -18.69 3.21 -1.34
C LYS A 121 -19.95 3.19 -0.47
N SER A 122 -20.02 2.31 0.53
CA SER A 122 -21.19 2.21 1.41
C SER A 122 -21.23 3.25 2.53
N LYS A 123 -20.07 3.84 2.90
CA LYS A 123 -19.95 4.74 4.07
C LYS A 123 -19.61 6.19 3.77
N ILE A 124 -19.04 6.51 2.61
CA ILE A 124 -18.91 7.92 2.16
C ILE A 124 -20.25 8.45 1.62
N ASN A 125 -21.18 7.58 1.22
CA ASN A 125 -22.47 7.97 0.65
C ASN A 125 -23.77 7.46 1.33
N PRO A 126 -23.88 7.37 2.68
CA PRO A 126 -25.09 6.88 3.33
C PRO A 126 -26.20 7.94 3.47
N ALA A 127 -26.01 9.18 3.01
CA ALA A 127 -26.91 10.30 3.26
C ALA A 127 -27.68 10.83 2.03
N GLU A 128 -27.74 10.09 0.92
CA GLU A 128 -28.54 10.50 -0.24
C GLU A 128 -29.99 10.00 -0.24
N SER A 129 -30.39 9.20 0.76
CA SER A 129 -31.70 8.54 0.69
C SER A 129 -32.88 9.36 1.22
N LYS A 130 -32.69 10.53 1.85
CA LYS A 130 -33.83 11.32 2.39
C LYS A 130 -33.59 12.83 2.44
N LEU A 131 -33.45 13.49 1.29
CA LEU A 131 -33.86 14.90 1.10
C LEU A 131 -33.85 15.22 -0.39
N GLY A 132 -35.04 15.39 -0.97
CA GLY A 132 -35.27 15.63 -2.39
C GLY A 132 -34.74 16.97 -2.89
N LYS A 133 -33.42 17.08 -3.07
CA LYS A 133 -32.78 18.03 -3.96
C LYS A 133 -31.69 17.28 -4.70
N THR A 134 -31.80 17.20 -6.03
CA THR A 134 -30.79 16.67 -6.94
C THR A 134 -29.58 17.59 -6.94
N ILE A 135 -28.81 17.57 -5.85
CA ILE A 135 -27.47 18.16 -5.83
C ILE A 135 -26.67 17.31 -6.81
N LYS A 136 -26.44 17.85 -8.00
CA LYS A 136 -25.53 17.23 -8.96
C LYS A 136 -24.21 17.06 -8.23
N HIS A 137 -23.81 15.81 -7.99
CA HIS A 137 -22.51 15.45 -7.43
C HIS A 137 -21.42 15.96 -8.35
N ASN A 138 -21.04 17.21 -8.16
CA ASN A 138 -19.91 17.78 -8.85
C ASN A 138 -18.69 17.45 -7.99
N VAL A 139 -17.83 16.61 -8.54
CA VAL A 139 -16.59 16.20 -7.89
C VAL A 139 -15.81 17.46 -7.50
N SER A 140 -15.21 17.50 -6.30
CA SER A 140 -14.62 18.72 -5.73
C SER A 140 -13.55 19.40 -6.61
N TRP A 141 -12.87 18.62 -7.45
CA TRP A 141 -11.85 19.11 -8.40
C TRP A 141 -12.42 19.51 -9.77
N TRP A 142 -13.71 19.28 -10.03
CA TRP A 142 -14.31 19.56 -11.34
C TRP A 142 -14.72 21.03 -11.47
N SER A 143 -13.89 21.82 -12.14
CA SER A 143 -14.16 23.23 -12.43
C SER A 143 -14.91 23.43 -13.76
N THR A 144 -15.51 24.62 -13.92
CA THR A 144 -16.11 25.07 -15.19
C THR A 144 -15.09 25.11 -16.32
N GLU A 145 -13.84 25.46 -16.02
CA GLU A 145 -12.71 25.51 -16.96
C GLU A 145 -12.38 24.12 -17.52
N ILE A 146 -12.29 23.09 -16.67
CA ILE A 146 -12.11 21.69 -17.11
C ILE A 146 -13.28 21.24 -17.98
N GLY A 147 -14.51 21.64 -17.62
CA GLY A 147 -15.69 21.41 -18.44
C GLY A 147 -15.61 22.05 -19.83
N CYS A 148 -15.13 23.29 -19.92
CA CYS A 148 -14.89 24.00 -21.18
C CYS A 148 -13.79 23.34 -22.01
N ALA A 149 -12.67 22.97 -21.39
CA ALA A 149 -11.57 22.26 -22.02
C ALA A 149 -12.03 20.91 -22.60
N ARG A 150 -12.84 20.14 -21.85
CA ARG A 150 -13.45 18.89 -22.33
C ARG A 150 -14.35 19.11 -23.55
N LYS A 151 -15.17 20.16 -23.55
CA LYS A 151 -16.01 20.52 -24.71
C LYS A 151 -15.16 20.86 -25.93
N ARG A 152 -14.10 21.64 -25.75
CA ARG A 152 -13.14 22.03 -26.82
C ARG A 152 -12.41 20.81 -27.39
N LEU A 153 -11.92 19.92 -26.53
CA LEU A 153 -11.29 18.65 -26.91
C LEU A 153 -12.22 17.78 -27.74
N ASN A 154 -13.46 17.59 -27.27
CA ASN A 154 -14.47 16.80 -27.98
C ASN A 154 -14.83 17.41 -29.34
N ALA A 155 -14.95 18.73 -29.44
CA ALA A 155 -15.19 19.41 -30.70
C ALA A 155 -14.04 19.18 -31.69
N SER A 156 -12.78 19.28 -31.23
CA SER A 156 -11.60 19.02 -32.05
C SER A 156 -11.53 17.55 -32.51
N ARG A 157 -11.80 16.60 -31.60
CA ARG A 157 -11.88 15.16 -31.93
C ARG A 157 -12.90 14.89 -33.03
N ARG A 158 -14.10 15.48 -32.94
CA ARG A 158 -15.14 15.32 -33.98
C ARG A 158 -14.69 15.89 -35.32
N ARG A 159 -14.02 17.05 -35.34
CA ARG A 159 -13.49 17.66 -36.59
C ARG A 159 -12.44 16.76 -37.24
N PHE A 160 -11.49 16.25 -36.45
CA PHE A 160 -10.49 15.28 -36.90
C PHE A 160 -11.14 14.02 -37.49
N GLN A 161 -12.09 13.41 -36.78
CA GLN A 161 -12.72 12.15 -37.20
C GLN A 161 -13.61 12.28 -38.43
N ARG A 162 -14.25 13.44 -38.62
CA ARG A 162 -15.15 13.69 -39.77
C ARG A 162 -14.39 14.17 -41.02
N CYS A 163 -13.12 14.55 -40.90
CA CYS A 163 -12.34 15.03 -42.03
C CYS A 163 -11.89 13.87 -42.94
N LYS A 164 -12.26 13.95 -44.23
CA LYS A 164 -11.87 12.95 -45.25
C LYS A 164 -10.56 13.28 -45.95
N ASN A 165 -10.20 14.56 -46.05
CA ASN A 165 -8.97 15.01 -46.72
C ASN A 165 -7.74 14.69 -45.84
N PRO A 166 -6.74 13.95 -46.33
CA PRO A 166 -5.61 13.49 -45.51
C PRO A 166 -4.74 14.64 -44.96
N ILE A 167 -4.50 15.69 -45.74
CA ILE A 167 -3.65 16.83 -45.34
C ILE A 167 -4.33 17.64 -44.23
N VAL A 168 -5.60 17.98 -44.43
CA VAL A 168 -6.39 18.74 -43.45
C VAL A 168 -6.68 17.90 -42.19
N ARG A 169 -6.81 16.59 -42.35
CA ARG A 169 -6.97 15.65 -41.24
C ARG A 169 -5.76 15.63 -40.33
N GLU A 170 -4.55 15.69 -40.87
CA GLU A 170 -3.32 15.74 -40.06
C GLU A 170 -3.23 17.05 -39.26
N LEU A 171 -3.60 18.19 -39.86
CA LEU A 171 -3.70 19.47 -39.14
C LEU A 171 -4.70 19.41 -37.98
N TYR A 172 -5.87 18.79 -38.19
CA TYR A 172 -6.85 18.59 -37.12
C TYR A 172 -6.41 17.57 -36.07
N ARG A 173 -5.63 16.55 -36.47
CA ARG A 173 -5.02 15.59 -35.55
C ARG A 173 -4.09 16.30 -34.58
N ASN A 174 -3.17 17.12 -35.09
CA ASN A 174 -2.22 17.87 -34.27
C ASN A 174 -2.96 18.78 -33.28
N LYS A 175 -3.93 19.58 -33.75
CA LYS A 175 -4.77 20.40 -32.87
C LYS A 175 -5.53 19.60 -31.81
N TYR A 176 -5.99 18.39 -32.13
CA TYR A 176 -6.62 17.51 -31.14
C TYR A 176 -5.63 16.99 -30.11
N LEU A 177 -4.43 16.61 -30.53
CA LEU A 177 -3.36 16.13 -29.63
C LEU A 177 -2.91 17.23 -28.67
N ASP A 178 -2.79 18.48 -29.15
CA ASP A 178 -2.47 19.63 -28.31
C ASP A 178 -3.54 19.83 -27.23
N TYR A 179 -4.81 19.93 -27.62
CA TYR A 179 -5.90 20.05 -26.64
C TYR A 179 -6.01 18.86 -25.70
N ARG A 180 -5.61 17.66 -26.14
CA ARG A 180 -5.61 16.47 -25.29
C ARG A 180 -4.52 16.57 -24.23
N LYS A 181 -3.33 17.04 -24.60
CA LYS A 181 -2.22 17.27 -23.68
C LYS A 181 -2.61 18.30 -22.63
N ASP A 182 -3.14 19.45 -23.06
CA ASP A 182 -3.55 20.53 -22.16
C ASP A 182 -4.65 20.08 -21.20
N TYR A 183 -5.68 19.41 -21.73
CA TYR A 183 -6.79 18.88 -20.90
C TYR A 183 -6.31 17.85 -19.87
N ASN A 184 -5.40 16.96 -20.27
CA ASN A 184 -4.84 15.97 -19.35
C ASN A 184 -4.02 16.64 -18.26
N GLN A 185 -3.22 17.65 -18.60
CA GLN A 185 -2.45 18.42 -17.62
C GLN A 185 -3.38 19.10 -16.62
N MET A 186 -4.41 19.82 -17.11
CA MET A 186 -5.43 20.44 -16.25
C MET A 186 -6.12 19.44 -15.32
N LEU A 187 -6.39 18.21 -15.79
CA LEU A 187 -6.97 17.17 -14.94
C LEU A 187 -6.01 16.70 -13.85
N ILE A 188 -4.73 16.51 -14.17
CA ILE A 188 -3.72 16.10 -13.21
C ILE A 188 -3.59 17.19 -12.15
N ASP A 189 -3.42 18.45 -12.55
CA ASP A 189 -3.26 19.59 -11.65
C ASP A 189 -4.47 19.75 -10.73
N ALA A 190 -5.68 19.70 -11.28
CA ALA A 190 -6.90 19.85 -10.48
C ALA A 190 -7.10 18.71 -9.48
N LYS A 191 -6.78 17.46 -9.86
CA LYS A 191 -6.82 16.32 -8.94
C LYS A 191 -5.78 16.45 -7.84
N SER A 192 -4.54 16.76 -8.22
CA SER A 192 -3.44 16.96 -7.28
C SER A 192 -3.73 18.09 -6.31
N ASP A 193 -4.27 19.21 -6.76
CA ASP A 193 -4.58 20.35 -5.91
C ASP A 193 -5.79 20.11 -5.03
N SER A 194 -6.82 19.42 -5.50
CA SER A 194 -7.90 18.97 -4.63
C SER A 194 -7.43 17.97 -3.59
N TRP A 195 -6.47 17.12 -3.92
CA TRP A 195 -5.87 16.20 -2.95
C TRP A 195 -5.03 16.96 -1.92
N LYS A 196 -4.17 17.90 -2.34
CA LYS A 196 -3.43 18.78 -1.41
C LYS A 196 -4.37 19.56 -0.51
N LYS A 197 -5.43 20.18 -1.05
CA LYS A 197 -6.45 20.88 -0.26
C LYS A 197 -7.12 19.95 0.72
N PHE A 198 -7.49 18.74 0.29
CA PHE A 198 -8.05 17.73 1.18
C PHE A 198 -7.09 17.41 2.32
N LEU A 199 -5.82 17.11 2.03
CA LEU A 199 -4.77 16.85 3.03
C LEU A 199 -4.60 18.01 4.02
N LEU A 200 -4.63 19.26 3.54
CA LEU A 200 -4.58 20.45 4.41
C LEU A 200 -5.82 20.60 5.29
N THR A 201 -6.95 20.01 4.88
CA THR A 201 -8.20 20.00 5.66
C THR A 201 -8.26 18.81 6.62
N ILE A 202 -7.32 17.86 6.53
CA ILE A 202 -7.23 16.72 7.45
C ILE A 202 -6.71 17.22 8.79
N ASP A 203 -7.64 17.41 9.71
CA ASP A 203 -7.36 17.55 11.15
C ASP A 203 -7.60 16.20 11.85
N ALA A 204 -6.82 15.92 12.91
CA ALA A 204 -6.97 14.76 13.78
C ALA A 204 -8.41 14.65 14.33
N GLN A 205 -9.07 15.80 14.56
CA GLN A 205 -10.43 15.86 15.07
C GLN A 205 -11.53 15.61 14.01
N ASN A 206 -11.25 15.70 12.71
CA ASN A 206 -12.30 15.70 11.68
C ASN A 206 -12.32 14.44 10.82
N VAL A 207 -11.25 14.16 10.06
CA VAL A 207 -11.24 13.03 9.12
C VAL A 207 -10.88 11.74 9.85
N TRP A 208 -9.83 11.77 10.67
CA TRP A 208 -9.41 10.60 11.45
C TRP A 208 -10.41 10.22 12.53
N LYS A 209 -11.07 11.19 13.17
CA LYS A 209 -12.18 10.92 14.08
C LYS A 209 -13.34 10.21 13.38
N LYS A 210 -13.69 10.59 12.15
CA LYS A 210 -14.74 9.90 11.37
C LYS A 210 -14.30 8.49 10.96
N VAL A 211 -13.09 8.34 10.43
CA VAL A 211 -12.55 7.02 10.06
C VAL A 211 -12.45 6.10 11.27
N TYR A 212 -11.95 6.60 12.40
CA TYR A 212 -11.85 5.87 13.65
C TYR A 212 -13.23 5.55 14.23
N THR A 213 -14.16 6.50 14.27
CA THR A 213 -15.48 6.30 14.88
C THR A 213 -16.37 5.36 14.04
N TYR A 214 -16.35 5.51 12.72
CA TYR A 214 -17.24 4.77 11.83
C TYR A 214 -16.63 3.49 11.25
N GLY A 215 -15.32 3.46 11.01
CA GLY A 215 -14.60 2.27 10.58
C GLY A 215 -14.16 1.45 11.78
N VAL A 216 -13.12 1.90 12.47
CA VAL A 216 -12.44 1.11 13.50
C VAL A 216 -13.35 0.80 14.68
N LYS A 217 -13.89 1.81 15.37
CA LYS A 217 -14.68 1.64 16.59
C LYS A 217 -15.97 0.87 16.35
N ARG A 218 -16.67 1.07 15.23
CA ARG A 218 -17.93 0.37 14.94
C ARG A 218 -17.75 -1.06 14.46
N GLU A 219 -16.68 -1.36 13.73
CA GLU A 219 -16.40 -2.70 13.25
C GLU A 219 -15.69 -3.57 14.29
N PHE A 220 -14.72 -3.02 15.02
CA PHE A 220 -14.07 -3.74 16.14
C PHE A 220 -14.97 -3.89 17.36
N MET A 221 -15.95 -3.00 17.57
CA MET A 221 -16.98 -3.18 18.61
C MET A 221 -18.24 -3.89 18.12
N LYS A 222 -18.20 -4.56 16.96
CA LYS A 222 -19.07 -5.72 16.82
C LYS A 222 -18.66 -6.65 17.95
N LYS A 223 -19.53 -6.84 18.95
CA LYS A 223 -19.30 -7.76 20.08
C LYS A 223 -18.59 -8.98 19.50
N ILE A 224 -17.34 -9.19 19.91
CA ILE A 224 -16.70 -10.48 19.72
C ILE A 224 -17.53 -11.39 20.61
N GLU A 225 -18.55 -12.00 20.01
CA GLU A 225 -19.31 -13.06 20.65
C GLU A 225 -18.33 -14.22 20.70
N ILE A 226 -17.63 -14.34 21.84
CA ILE A 226 -16.81 -15.50 22.13
C ILE A 226 -17.78 -16.66 22.22
N THR A 227 -17.97 -17.36 21.11
CA THR A 227 -18.71 -18.62 21.06
C THR A 227 -17.91 -19.65 21.87
N GLY A 228 -18.61 -20.39 22.73
CA GLY A 228 -18.00 -21.37 23.62
C GLY A 228 -17.05 -22.32 22.89
N ILE A 229 -15.93 -22.65 23.53
CA ILE A 229 -14.88 -23.49 22.96
C ILE A 229 -15.21 -24.95 23.27
N LYS A 230 -14.97 -25.84 22.30
CA LYS A 230 -15.08 -27.28 22.52
C LYS A 230 -13.86 -27.79 23.29
N LEU A 231 -14.12 -28.35 24.46
CA LEU A 231 -13.14 -29.02 25.31
C LEU A 231 -12.71 -30.35 24.68
N THR A 232 -11.57 -30.88 25.12
CA THR A 232 -11.05 -32.20 24.70
C THR A 232 -11.97 -33.36 25.08
N THR A 233 -12.88 -33.14 26.03
CA THR A 233 -13.94 -34.07 26.47
C THR A 233 -15.15 -34.09 25.53
N GLY A 234 -15.22 -33.18 24.54
CA GLY A 234 -16.33 -33.07 23.58
C GLY A 234 -17.45 -32.11 24.01
N GLU A 235 -17.44 -31.64 25.26
CA GLU A 235 -18.37 -30.64 25.77
C GLU A 235 -18.01 -29.22 25.32
N THR A 236 -18.99 -28.32 25.23
CA THR A 236 -18.79 -26.92 24.84
C THR A 236 -18.94 -26.05 26.07
N THR A 237 -17.99 -25.13 26.31
CA THR A 237 -18.07 -24.20 27.44
C THR A 237 -19.30 -23.32 27.32
N SER A 238 -20.05 -23.21 28.42
CA SER A 238 -21.34 -22.50 28.43
C SER A 238 -21.17 -21.07 28.95
N SER A 239 -20.15 -20.82 29.77
CA SER A 239 -19.84 -19.51 30.34
C SER A 239 -18.52 -18.94 29.80
N LEU A 240 -18.38 -17.62 29.88
CA LEU A 240 -17.15 -16.92 29.50
C LEU A 240 -15.99 -17.34 30.40
N ASP A 241 -16.21 -17.49 31.70
CA ASP A 241 -15.17 -17.89 32.66
C ASP A 241 -14.67 -19.31 32.40
N GLU A 242 -15.57 -20.25 32.09
CA GLU A 242 -15.18 -21.60 31.64
C GLU A 242 -14.35 -21.54 30.37
N THR A 243 -14.73 -20.68 29.42
CA THR A 243 -14.04 -20.52 28.15
C THR A 243 -12.64 -19.97 28.35
N ILE A 244 -12.49 -18.95 29.20
CA ILE A 244 -11.20 -18.35 29.56
C ILE A 244 -10.33 -19.39 30.26
N ASN A 245 -10.87 -20.10 31.25
CA ASN A 245 -10.12 -21.12 31.99
C ASN A 245 -9.68 -22.29 31.08
N ALA A 246 -10.54 -22.72 30.15
CA ALA A 246 -10.19 -23.75 29.19
C ALA A 246 -9.05 -23.31 28.25
N VAL A 247 -9.07 -22.05 27.80
CA VAL A 247 -7.97 -21.49 26.99
C VAL A 247 -6.69 -21.42 27.81
N LEU A 248 -6.76 -20.87 29.03
CA LEU A 248 -5.59 -20.73 29.90
C LEU A 248 -4.97 -22.09 30.23
N GLN A 249 -5.77 -23.10 30.57
CA GLN A 249 -5.27 -24.44 30.86
C GLN A 249 -4.64 -25.13 29.63
N LYS A 250 -5.16 -24.86 28.43
CA LYS A 250 -4.60 -25.41 27.19
C LYS A 250 -3.31 -24.69 26.77
N SER A 251 -3.26 -23.38 26.93
CA SER A 251 -2.11 -22.56 26.56
C SER A 251 -0.99 -22.62 27.61
N PHE A 252 -1.35 -22.79 28.87
CA PHE A 252 -0.47 -22.78 30.04
C PHE A 252 -0.84 -23.95 30.97
N PRO A 253 -0.50 -25.19 30.58
CA PRO A 253 -0.77 -26.35 31.42
C PRO A 253 0.00 -26.23 32.75
N SER A 254 -0.62 -26.71 33.84
CA SER A 254 0.04 -26.77 35.15
C SER A 254 1.32 -27.59 35.07
N ASP A 255 2.44 -26.97 35.42
CA ASP A 255 3.75 -27.64 35.46
C ASP A 255 3.79 -28.68 36.59
N SER A 256 4.17 -29.91 36.27
CA SER A 256 4.20 -31.05 37.21
C SER A 256 5.42 -31.93 36.96
N GLU A 257 6.34 -31.99 37.93
CA GLU A 257 7.56 -32.78 37.81
C GLU A 257 7.32 -34.31 37.77
N ALA A 258 6.11 -34.77 38.09
CA ALA A 258 5.73 -36.17 37.91
C ALA A 258 5.61 -36.57 36.43
N ASN A 259 5.24 -35.63 35.56
CA ASN A 259 5.09 -35.84 34.12
C ASN A 259 6.37 -35.53 33.33
N ASP A 260 7.45 -35.10 34.01
CA ASP A 260 8.70 -34.74 33.36
C ASP A 260 9.41 -35.97 32.79
N ASN A 261 9.91 -35.85 31.56
CA ASN A 261 10.86 -36.79 31.00
C ASN A 261 12.26 -36.60 31.63
N ASN A 262 13.19 -37.54 31.38
CA ASN A 262 14.52 -37.49 32.02
C ASN A 262 15.28 -36.19 31.70
N PHE A 263 15.17 -35.68 30.47
CA PHE A 263 15.80 -34.42 30.07
C PHE A 263 15.22 -33.20 30.80
N GLN A 264 13.90 -33.16 31.00
CA GLN A 264 13.22 -32.11 31.77
C GLN A 264 13.59 -32.15 33.25
N LYS A 265 13.73 -33.36 33.82
CA LYS A 265 14.20 -33.55 35.21
C LYS A 265 15.62 -33.04 35.40
N ASP A 266 16.50 -33.32 34.45
CA ASP A 266 17.89 -32.83 34.47
C ASP A 266 17.93 -31.30 34.37
N ASN A 267 17.20 -30.69 33.43
CA ASN A 267 17.10 -29.23 33.34
C ASN A 267 16.54 -28.57 34.61
N ARG A 268 15.54 -29.19 35.26
CA ARG A 268 14.97 -28.68 36.52
C ARG A 268 15.99 -28.78 37.66
N LYS A 269 16.78 -29.86 37.69
CA LYS A 269 17.85 -30.06 38.66
C LYS A 269 18.98 -29.04 38.44
N ASP A 270 19.36 -28.80 37.18
CA ASP A 270 20.37 -27.82 36.80
C ASP A 270 19.92 -26.39 37.12
N ALA A 271 18.67 -26.03 36.82
CA ALA A 271 18.11 -24.71 37.14
C ALA A 271 18.00 -24.45 38.66
N ARG A 272 17.79 -25.50 39.47
CA ARG A 272 17.80 -25.42 40.96
C ARG A 272 19.22 -25.34 41.52
N THR A 273 20.22 -25.77 40.75
CA THR A 273 21.61 -25.70 41.17
C THR A 273 22.09 -24.29 40.90
N ALA A 274 22.27 -23.49 41.95
CA ALA A 274 22.86 -22.17 41.81
C ALA A 274 24.27 -22.33 41.23
N TYR A 275 24.46 -21.92 39.97
CA TYR A 275 25.78 -21.84 39.37
C TYR A 275 26.52 -20.64 39.97
N SER A 276 27.06 -20.81 41.18
CA SER A 276 28.13 -19.95 41.67
C SER A 276 29.41 -20.39 40.96
N SER A 277 29.59 -19.98 39.71
CA SER A 277 30.89 -20.10 39.07
C SER A 277 31.86 -19.20 39.83
N PHE A 278 33.00 -19.74 40.26
CA PHE A 278 34.08 -18.95 40.86
C PHE A 278 34.56 -17.79 39.96
N PHE A 279 34.24 -17.86 38.66
CA PHE A 279 34.54 -16.85 37.65
C PHE A 279 33.35 -15.97 37.27
N ASP A 280 32.21 -16.05 37.96
CA ASP A 280 31.10 -15.14 37.68
C ASP A 280 31.46 -13.74 38.22
N PRO A 281 31.71 -12.74 37.35
CA PRO A 281 32.08 -11.42 37.81
C PRO A 281 30.90 -10.80 38.57
N SER A 282 31.19 -10.16 39.70
CA SER A 282 30.19 -9.40 40.42
C SER A 282 29.59 -8.33 39.49
N PHE A 283 28.28 -8.11 39.55
CA PHE A 283 27.63 -7.02 38.81
C PHE A 283 28.37 -5.71 39.06
N SER A 284 28.63 -4.96 37.99
CA SER A 284 29.22 -3.63 38.14
C SER A 284 28.22 -2.69 38.80
N CYS A 285 28.71 -1.76 39.62
CA CYS A 285 27.86 -0.72 40.21
C CYS A 285 27.10 0.08 39.14
N ASP A 286 27.69 0.26 37.95
CA ASP A 286 27.05 0.95 36.83
C ASP A 286 25.86 0.18 36.26
N GLU A 287 25.94 -1.15 36.18
CA GLU A 287 24.85 -2.00 35.70
C GLU A 287 23.68 -1.98 36.68
N VAL A 288 23.98 -2.07 37.98
CA VAL A 288 22.97 -1.99 39.04
C VAL A 288 22.28 -0.63 39.04
N ASN A 289 23.04 0.47 38.97
CA ASN A 289 22.49 1.82 38.93
C ASN A 289 21.64 2.07 37.68
N THR A 290 22.03 1.49 36.54
CA THR A 290 21.24 1.58 35.31
C THR A 290 19.87 0.93 35.51
N VAL A 291 19.82 -0.30 36.04
CA VAL A 291 18.55 -1.01 36.27
C VAL A 291 17.68 -0.30 37.31
N VAL A 292 18.27 0.21 38.40
CA VAL A 292 17.53 0.97 39.42
C VAL A 292 16.94 2.25 38.83
N SER A 293 17.70 2.99 38.02
CA SER A 293 17.20 4.21 37.36
C SER A 293 16.04 3.93 36.38
N TYR A 294 16.06 2.78 35.70
CA TYR A 294 14.97 2.35 34.83
C TYR A 294 13.71 1.95 35.61
N ALA A 295 13.88 1.35 36.79
CA ALA A 295 12.76 0.94 37.65
C ALA A 295 12.10 2.13 38.35
N GLU A 296 12.86 3.15 38.72
CA GLU A 296 12.34 4.39 39.33
C GLU A 296 11.62 5.31 38.32
N ALA A 297 11.82 5.10 37.01
CA ALA A 297 11.21 5.87 35.95
C ALA A 297 9.86 5.31 35.45
N GLN A 298 9.40 4.16 35.95
CA GLN A 298 8.09 3.54 35.65
C GLN A 298 7.08 3.79 36.77
#